data_AF-A0A536HY83-F1
#
_entry.id   AF-A0A536HY83-F1
#
_cell.length_a   1.000
_cell.length_b   1.000
_cell.length_c   1.000
_cell.angle_alpha   90.00
_cell.angle_beta   90.00
_cell.angle_gamma   90.00
#
_symmetry.space_group_name_H-M   'P 1'
#
loop_
_entity.id
_entity.type
_entity.pdbx_description
1 polymer ?
#
loop_
_entity_poly.entity_id
_entity_poly.type
_entity_poly.pdbx_seq_one_letter_code
_entity_poly.pdbx_strand_id
1 'polypeptide(L)'
;HRARGFTVTPGGEHAGGLTHNALVGFQDGSYLELIAFHDLAAASGKHSWAPVAERGGGWADFALLSSDVAEDAAALGELTARPPEDGGRTRPDGI
;
A
#
# COMPACT_ATOMS: atom_id res chain seq x y z
N HIS A 1 1.16 9.44 -17.28
CA HIS A 1 1.67 8.07 -17.17
C HIS A 1 1.71 7.36 -18.54
N ARG A 2 0.60 7.28 -19.31
CA ARG A 2 0.56 6.58 -20.62
C ARG A 2 1.63 7.00 -21.63
N ALA A 3 1.87 8.29 -21.79
CA ALA A 3 2.91 8.81 -22.69
C ALA A 3 4.35 8.42 -22.27
N ARG A 4 4.55 7.91 -21.05
CA ARG A 4 5.82 7.39 -20.53
C ARG A 4 5.87 5.85 -20.51
N GLY A 5 4.90 5.18 -21.14
CA GLY A 5 4.85 3.71 -21.25
C GLY A 5 4.22 2.99 -20.05
N PHE A 6 3.75 3.69 -19.02
CA PHE A 6 3.11 3.06 -17.87
C PHE A 6 1.61 2.83 -18.09
N THR A 7 1.17 1.60 -17.87
CA THR A 7 -0.24 1.25 -17.67
C THR A 7 -0.56 1.37 -16.19
N VAL A 8 -1.38 2.36 -15.84
CA VAL A 8 -1.85 2.57 -14.46
C VAL A 8 -3.29 2.08 -14.37
N THR A 9 -3.54 1.15 -13.46
CA THR A 9 -4.86 0.58 -13.20
C THR A 9 -5.41 1.18 -11.91
N PRO A 10 -6.66 1.69 -11.89
CA PRO A 10 -7.30 2.10 -10.65
C PRO A 10 -7.26 0.98 -9.62
N GLY A 11 -6.91 1.33 -8.40
CA GLY A 11 -6.85 0.38 -7.33
C GLY A 11 -8.17 0.35 -6.56
N GLY A 12 -8.22 1.04 -5.43
CA GLY A 12 -9.39 1.15 -4.59
C GLY A 12 -9.13 1.89 -3.29
N GLU A 13 -10.15 1.91 -2.45
CA GLU A 13 -10.15 2.51 -1.12
C GLU A 13 -9.64 1.53 -0.08
N HIS A 14 -8.56 1.83 0.63
CA HIS A 14 -8.07 0.95 1.68
C HIS A 14 -9.06 0.87 2.84
N ALA A 15 -9.13 -0.28 3.50
CA ALA A 15 -10.09 -0.53 4.58
C ALA A 15 -10.03 0.52 5.73
N GLY A 16 -8.86 1.13 5.95
CA GLY A 16 -8.69 2.21 6.93
C GLY A 16 -9.31 3.56 6.52
N GLY A 17 -9.80 3.72 5.29
CA GLY A 17 -10.51 4.91 4.79
C GLY A 17 -9.65 6.17 4.61
N LEU A 18 -8.37 6.12 4.95
CA LEU A 18 -7.47 7.28 4.86
C LEU A 18 -6.81 7.44 3.49
N THR A 19 -6.61 6.32 2.79
CA THR A 19 -5.83 6.27 1.56
C THR A 19 -6.52 5.45 0.49
N HIS A 20 -6.24 5.80 -0.76
CA HIS A 20 -6.62 5.03 -1.94
C HIS A 20 -5.38 4.77 -2.80
N ASN A 21 -5.44 3.76 -3.67
CA ASN A 21 -4.31 3.39 -4.51
C ASN A 21 -4.61 3.30 -6.01
N ALA A 22 -3.53 3.27 -6.77
CA ALA A 22 -3.47 2.82 -8.16
C ALA A 22 -2.22 1.96 -8.35
N LEU A 23 -2.25 1.07 -9.34
CA LEU A 23 -1.21 0.07 -9.54
C LEU A 23 -0.55 0.21 -10.91
N VAL A 24 0.76 0.00 -10.97
CA VAL A 24 1.49 -0.31 -12.20
C VAL A 24 2.02 -1.74 -12.06
N GLY A 25 1.34 -2.69 -12.70
CA GLY A 25 1.72 -4.10 -12.66
C GLY A 25 2.81 -4.46 -13.66
N PHE A 26 3.72 -5.34 -13.27
CA PHE A 26 4.77 -5.91 -14.10
C PHE A 26 4.43 -7.36 -14.49
N GLN A 27 5.14 -7.90 -15.49
CA GLN A 27 4.83 -9.23 -16.03
C GLN A 27 5.18 -10.38 -15.07
N ASP A 28 6.09 -10.14 -14.14
CA ASP A 28 6.50 -11.11 -13.12
C ASP A 28 5.56 -11.15 -11.91
N GLY A 29 4.48 -10.36 -11.94
CA GLY A 29 3.51 -10.25 -10.85
C GLY A 29 3.87 -9.22 -9.78
N SER A 30 5.06 -8.63 -9.82
CA SER A 30 5.40 -7.48 -8.97
C SER A 30 4.68 -6.22 -9.46
N TYR A 31 4.62 -5.18 -8.62
CA TYR A 31 3.95 -3.93 -8.96
C TYR A 31 4.55 -2.73 -8.24
N LEU A 32 4.33 -1.55 -8.80
CA LEU A 32 4.40 -0.30 -8.04
C LEU A 32 3.01 0.05 -7.53
N GLU A 33 2.91 0.31 -6.24
CA GLU A 33 1.73 0.87 -5.62
C GLU A 33 1.86 2.38 -5.50
N LEU A 34 0.94 3.10 -6.12
CA LEU A 34 0.81 4.54 -5.96
C LEU A 34 -0.28 4.79 -4.92
N ILE A 35 0.08 5.41 -3.81
CA ILE A 35 -0.83 5.65 -2.68
C ILE A 35 -0.98 7.15 -2.48
N ALA A 36 -2.21 7.58 -2.27
CA ALA A 36 -2.52 8.95 -1.90
C ALA A 36 -3.49 8.98 -0.71
N PHE A 37 -3.41 10.04 0.08
CA PHE A 37 -4.35 10.33 1.16
C PHE A 37 -5.52 11.14 0.61
N HIS A 38 -6.75 10.85 1.06
CA HIS A 38 -7.91 11.71 0.77
C HIS A 38 -7.78 13.09 1.42
N ASP A 39 -7.36 13.07 2.68
CA ASP A 39 -7.07 14.25 3.47
C ASP A 39 -5.78 14.01 4.24
N LEU A 40 -4.67 14.52 3.70
CA LEU A 40 -3.36 14.39 4.31
C LEU A 40 -3.31 15.08 5.68
N ALA A 41 -3.99 16.22 5.85
CA ALA A 41 -3.99 16.93 7.12
C ALA A 41 -4.71 16.11 8.20
N ALA A 42 -5.84 15.46 7.86
CA ALA A 42 -6.55 14.59 8.79
C ALA A 42 -5.79 13.29 9.10
N ALA A 43 -4.94 12.80 8.19
CA ALA A 43 -4.12 11.62 8.35
C ALA A 43 -2.79 11.87 9.09
N SER A 44 -2.37 13.13 9.21
CA SER A 44 -1.16 13.51 9.93
C SER A 44 -1.18 13.01 11.38
N GLY A 45 -0.10 12.34 11.79
CA GLY A 45 0.01 11.68 13.10
C GLY A 45 -0.82 10.41 13.29
N LYS A 46 -1.65 10.01 12.31
CA LYS A 46 -2.50 8.81 12.38
C LYS A 46 -2.05 7.68 11.46
N HIS A 47 -1.31 8.00 10.41
CA HIS A 47 -0.82 7.01 9.44
C HIS A 47 0.70 7.09 9.29
N SER A 48 1.38 5.93 9.31
CA SER A 48 2.84 5.82 9.25
C SER A 48 3.45 6.47 7.99
N TRP A 49 2.73 6.43 6.87
CA TRP A 49 3.16 7.04 5.62
C TRP A 49 2.83 8.53 5.45
N ALA A 50 2.07 9.17 6.36
CA ALA A 50 1.75 10.59 6.24
C ALA A 50 3.00 11.49 6.16
N PRO A 51 4.07 11.26 6.96
CA PRO A 51 5.29 12.04 6.85
C PRO A 51 5.98 11.95 5.48
N VAL A 52 5.82 10.85 4.73
CA VAL A 52 6.38 10.71 3.38
C VAL A 52 5.65 11.65 2.42
N ALA A 53 4.31 11.67 2.49
CA ALA A 53 3.49 12.56 1.68
C ALA A 53 3.70 14.04 2.04
N GLU A 54 3.82 14.38 3.33
CA GLU A 54 4.10 15.75 3.80
C GLU A 54 5.41 16.33 3.26
N ARG A 55 6.42 15.47 3.03
CA ARG A 55 7.71 15.87 2.43
C ARG A 55 7.68 15.99 0.90
N GLY A 56 6.52 15.85 0.28
CA GLY A 56 6.34 15.90 -1.17
C GLY A 56 6.25 14.53 -1.85
N GLY A 57 6.10 13.45 -1.08
CA GLY A 57 5.97 12.09 -1.58
C GLY A 57 7.32 11.39 -1.82
N GLY A 58 7.25 10.15 -2.31
CA GLY A 58 8.41 9.30 -2.54
C GLY A 58 8.14 7.85 -2.16
N TRP A 59 9.21 7.07 -2.01
CA TRP A 59 9.14 5.69 -1.55
C TRP A 59 8.78 5.66 -0.06
N ALA A 60 7.65 5.03 0.25
CA ALA A 60 7.19 4.89 1.62
C ALA A 60 7.63 3.56 2.25
N ASP A 61 7.55 2.47 1.48
CA ASP A 61 7.84 1.12 1.96
C ASP A 61 8.05 0.14 0.78
N PHE A 62 8.32 -1.13 1.08
CA PHE A 62 8.22 -2.26 0.16
C PHE A 62 7.44 -3.41 0.79
N ALA A 63 6.84 -4.26 -0.05
CA ALA A 63 6.12 -5.45 0.38
C ALA A 63 6.75 -6.69 -0.24
N LEU A 64 6.72 -7.80 0.50
CA LEU A 64 7.14 -9.12 0.02
C LEU A 64 5.92 -10.03 -0.02
N LEU A 65 5.78 -10.79 -1.11
CA LEU A 65 4.75 -11.79 -1.23
C LEU A 65 5.10 -12.99 -0.36
N SER A 66 4.20 -13.36 0.54
CA SER A 66 4.29 -14.55 1.38
C SER A 66 3.24 -15.57 0.98
N SER A 67 3.59 -16.85 1.05
CA SER A 67 2.62 -17.95 0.95
C SER A 67 1.96 -18.30 2.29
N ASP A 68 2.60 -17.93 3.41
CA ASP A 68 2.09 -18.09 4.77
C ASP A 68 2.67 -16.99 5.67
N VAL A 69 1.91 -15.92 5.84
CA VAL A 69 2.34 -14.75 6.61
C VAL A 69 2.47 -15.07 8.11
N ALA A 70 1.75 -16.08 8.61
CA ALA A 70 1.81 -16.47 10.02
C ALA A 70 3.11 -17.25 10.30
N GLU A 71 3.50 -18.15 9.39
CA GLU A 71 4.79 -18.84 9.45
C GLU A 71 5.96 -17.84 9.39
N ASP A 72 5.94 -16.91 8.43
CA ASP A 72 6.98 -15.90 8.27
C ASP A 72 7.10 -14.99 9.50
N ALA A 73 5.96 -14.55 10.06
CA ALA A 73 5.94 -13.72 11.27
C ALA A 73 6.49 -14.48 12.49
N ALA A 74 6.19 -15.78 12.61
CA ALA A 74 6.74 -16.62 13.67
C ALA A 74 8.25 -16.81 13.54
N ALA A 75 8.76 -16.98 12.31
CA ALA A 75 10.19 -17.09 12.03
C ALA A 75 10.95 -15.79 12.32
N LEU A 76 10.34 -14.63 12.06
CA LEU A 76 10.91 -13.31 12.37
C LEU A 76 10.90 -12.99 13.87
N GLY A 77 9.98 -13.57 14.64
CA GLY A 77 9.93 -13.44 16.10
C GLY A 77 9.84 -11.97 16.55
N GLU A 78 10.77 -11.54 17.41
CA GLU A 78 10.79 -10.17 17.96
C GLU A 78 11.03 -9.07 16.92
N LEU A 79 11.48 -9.42 15.71
CA LEU A 79 11.60 -8.46 14.60
C LEU A 79 10.24 -8.04 14.04
N THR A 80 9.20 -8.84 14.29
CA THR A 80 7.83 -8.56 13.88
C THR A 80 7.23 -7.47 14.76
N ALA A 81 7.18 -6.24 14.26
CA ALA A 81 6.68 -5.09 15.02
C ALA A 81 5.18 -5.17 15.35
N ARG A 82 4.39 -5.85 14.50
CA ARG A 82 2.94 -6.06 14.67
C ARG A 82 2.57 -7.45 14.17
N PRO A 83 1.61 -8.14 14.81
CA PRO A 83 1.14 -9.44 14.32
C PRO A 83 0.53 -9.29 12.90
N PRO A 84 0.40 -10.40 12.15
CA PRO A 84 -0.33 -10.39 10.89
C PRO A 84 -1.76 -9.88 11.09
N GLU A 85 -2.18 -8.99 10.20
CA GLU A 85 -3.48 -8.33 10.22
C GLU A 85 -4.11 -8.45 8.83
N ASP A 86 -5.43 -8.61 8.78
CA ASP A 86 -6.16 -8.59 7.52
C ASP A 86 -6.10 -7.18 6.91
N GLY A 87 -5.50 -7.10 5.73
CA GLY A 87 -5.56 -5.92 4.88
C GLY A 87 -6.75 -5.99 3.92
N GLY A 88 -6.95 -4.92 3.14
CA GLY A 88 -7.96 -4.95 2.10
C GLY A 88 -8.23 -3.59 1.49
N ARG A 89 -8.98 -3.62 0.39
CA ARG A 89 -9.53 -2.43 -0.25
C ARG A 89 -10.87 -2.73 -0.89
N THR A 90 -11.68 -1.69 -1.07
CA THR A 90 -12.87 -1.72 -1.92
C THR A 90 -12.53 -1.15 -3.28
N ARG A 91 -12.73 -1.90 -4.35
CA ARG A 91 -12.48 -1.42 -5.71
C ARG A 91 -13.70 -0.72 -6.30
N PRO A 92 -13.52 0.15 -7.32
CA PRO A 92 -14.63 0.82 -7.99
C PRO A 92 -15.63 -0.14 -8.68
N ASP A 93 -15.20 -1.36 -9.00
CA ASP A 93 -16.05 -2.42 -9.57
C ASP A 93 -16.83 -3.20 -8.50
N GLY A 94 -16.72 -2.81 -7.22
CA GLY A 94 -17.46 -3.40 -6.10
C GLY A 94 -16.88 -4.72 -5.57
N ILE A 95 -15.69 -5.11 -6.05
CA ILE A 95 -14.92 -6.27 -5.59
C ILE A 95 -13.89 -5.85 -4.53
#